data_AF-A8YLG9-F1
#
_entry.id   AF-A8YLG9-F1
#
_cell.length_a   1.000
_cell.length_b   1.000
_cell.length_c   1.000
_cell.angle_alpha   90.00
_cell.angle_beta   90.00
_cell.angle_gamma   90.00
#
_symmetry.space_group_name_H-M   'P 1'
#
loop_
_entity.id
_entity.type
_entity.pdbx_description
1 polymer ?
#
loop_
_entity_poly.entity_id
_entity_poly.type
_entity_poly.pdbx_seq_one_letter_code
_entity_poly.pdbx_strand_id
1 'polypeptide(L)'
;MELLIKNLGSIRNNNQTIDLTKKFYTFIGYNNSGKTLVSQLLWTIFNDDNIRKFSENTEIDSLVIDSEKPIKKITINQELIDEILNKFSQFIEKEVVNTYNLDASIKETIIGSNKLVFQANIKEFKDKSFRLTIVVGVNNDLGYLQISKRKGSLTINIKENNIPEKVFVKYPETF
;
A
#
# COMPACT_ATOMS: atom_id res chain seq x y z
N MET A 1 6.34 4.46 9.73
CA MET A 1 5.04 3.75 9.79
C MET A 1 5.12 2.67 10.86
N GLU A 2 4.11 2.58 11.71
CA GLU A 2 4.04 1.64 12.84
C GLU A 2 2.74 0.84 12.77
N LEU A 3 2.79 -0.40 13.25
CA LEU A 3 1.64 -1.30 13.39
C LEU A 3 1.43 -1.66 14.85
N LEU A 4 0.24 -1.36 15.35
CA LEU A 4 -0.25 -1.86 16.62
C LEU A 4 -1.18 -3.05 16.38
N ILE A 5 -0.93 -4.16 17.06
CA ILE A 5 -1.74 -5.38 16.97
C ILE A 5 -2.48 -5.54 18.30
N LYS A 6 -3.81 -5.69 18.25
CA LYS A 6 -4.64 -6.00 19.42
C LYS A 6 -5.38 -7.31 19.17
N ASN A 7 -5.33 -8.20 20.17
CA ASN A 7 -6.09 -9.46 20.21
C ASN A 7 -5.89 -10.40 19.00
N LEU A 8 -4.64 -10.56 18.53
CA LEU A 8 -4.33 -11.51 17.46
C LEU A 8 -3.86 -12.85 18.04
N GLY A 9 -4.77 -13.81 18.18
CA GLY A 9 -4.47 -15.12 18.76
C GLY A 9 -3.95 -15.00 20.20
N SER A 10 -2.72 -15.47 20.47
CA SER A 10 -2.09 -15.34 21.79
C SER A 10 -1.54 -13.93 22.09
N ILE A 11 -1.55 -13.03 21.11
CA ILE A 11 -1.08 -11.66 21.26
C ILE A 11 -2.22 -10.79 21.80
N ARG A 12 -2.21 -10.59 23.11
CA ARG A 12 -3.17 -9.74 23.83
C ARG A 12 -2.64 -8.34 24.15
N ASN A 13 -1.40 -8.06 23.74
CA ASN A 13 -0.66 -6.91 24.22
C ASN A 13 -1.02 -5.66 23.41
N ASN A 14 -1.64 -4.68 24.04
CA ASN A 14 -2.23 -3.53 23.35
C ASN A 14 -1.31 -2.30 23.26
N ASN A 15 -0.05 -2.44 23.69
CA ASN A 15 0.86 -1.32 23.93
C ASN A 15 2.18 -1.39 23.14
N GLN A 16 2.41 -2.46 22.37
CA GLN A 16 3.65 -2.65 21.62
C GLN A 16 3.39 -2.49 20.12
N THR A 17 4.19 -1.63 19.49
CA THR A 17 4.14 -1.39 18.04
C THR A 17 5.28 -2.09 17.32
N ILE A 18 5.02 -2.51 16.09
CA ILE A 18 6.03 -3.00 15.15
C ILE A 18 6.35 -1.86 14.17
N ASP A 19 7.61 -1.49 14.08
CA ASP A 19 8.09 -0.53 13.08
C ASP A 19 8.10 -1.19 11.68
N LEU A 20 7.18 -0.78 10.80
CA LEU A 20 7.03 -1.31 9.44
C LEU A 20 8.03 -0.74 8.43
N THR A 21 8.94 0.15 8.87
CA THR A 21 9.99 0.71 8.00
C THR A 21 11.22 -0.18 7.90
N LYS A 22 11.33 -1.21 8.76
CA LYS A 22 12.45 -2.15 8.75
C LYS A 22 12.33 -3.10 7.56
N LYS A 23 13.49 -3.51 7.03
CA LYS A 23 13.57 -4.47 5.91
C LYS A 23 13.66 -5.92 6.35
N PHE A 24 13.98 -6.16 7.63
CA PHE A 24 14.23 -7.47 8.17
C PHE A 24 13.66 -7.56 9.58
N TYR A 25 12.98 -8.67 9.86
CA TYR A 25 12.31 -8.94 11.13
C TYR A 25 12.73 -10.30 11.66
N THR A 26 13.02 -10.37 12.95
CA THR A 26 13.31 -11.63 13.65
C THR A 26 12.35 -11.78 14.81
N PHE A 27 11.62 -12.89 14.86
CA PHE A 27 10.69 -13.21 15.93
C PHE A 27 11.24 -14.36 16.77
N ILE A 28 11.60 -14.07 18.03
CA ILE A 28 12.15 -15.04 18.98
C ILE A 28 11.23 -15.11 20.19
N GLY A 29 10.99 -16.30 20.72
CA GLY A 29 10.13 -16.50 21.90
C GLY A 29 9.69 -17.95 22.06
N TYR A 30 8.98 -18.24 23.15
CA TYR A 30 8.46 -19.57 23.46
C TYR A 30 7.47 -20.10 22.43
N ASN A 31 7.25 -21.41 22.41
CA ASN A 31 6.21 -22.01 21.58
C ASN A 31 4.84 -21.40 21.89
N ASN A 32 3.99 -21.30 20.86
CA ASN A 32 2.66 -20.70 20.96
C ASN A 32 2.60 -19.20 21.34
N SER A 33 3.72 -18.48 21.30
CA SER A 33 3.77 -17.03 21.60
C SER A 33 3.29 -16.12 20.45
N GLY A 34 2.66 -16.68 19.41
CA GLY A 34 2.11 -15.90 18.29
C GLY A 34 3.10 -15.58 17.16
N LYS A 35 4.35 -16.09 17.19
CA LYS A 35 5.36 -15.80 16.16
C LYS A 35 4.89 -16.10 14.74
N THR A 36 4.29 -17.27 14.52
CA THR A 36 3.76 -17.68 13.21
C THR A 36 2.67 -16.72 12.74
N LEU A 37 1.74 -16.36 13.63
CA LEU A 37 0.66 -15.41 13.32
C LEU A 37 1.22 -14.03 12.93
N VAL A 38 2.22 -13.50 13.65
CA VAL A 38 2.84 -12.22 13.28
C VAL A 38 3.56 -12.32 11.93
N SER A 39 4.30 -13.40 11.69
CA SER A 39 5.02 -13.57 10.42
C SER A 39 4.06 -13.66 9.22
N GLN A 40 2.95 -14.37 9.40
CA GLN A 40 1.90 -14.49 8.38
C GLN A 40 1.14 -13.15 8.22
N LEU A 41 0.88 -12.41 9.29
CA LEU A 41 0.31 -11.07 9.22
C LEU A 41 1.21 -10.11 8.41
N LEU A 42 2.51 -10.09 8.70
CA LEU A 42 3.46 -9.28 7.93
C LEU A 42 3.52 -9.71 6.48
N TRP A 43 3.47 -11.02 6.21
CA TRP A 43 3.34 -11.52 4.85
C TRP A 43 2.08 -10.99 4.17
N THR A 44 0.91 -11.08 4.81
CA THR A 44 -0.35 -10.56 4.27
C THR A 44 -0.28 -9.06 3.96
N ILE A 45 0.37 -8.27 4.83
CA ILE A 45 0.53 -6.82 4.69
C ILE A 45 1.41 -6.45 3.48
N PHE A 46 2.52 -7.15 3.29
CA PHE A 46 3.50 -6.85 2.24
C PHE A 46 3.32 -7.68 0.96
N ASN A 47 2.27 -8.50 0.89
CA ASN A 47 1.97 -9.30 -0.29
C ASN A 47 1.37 -8.43 -1.40
N ASP A 48 2.02 -8.44 -2.57
CA ASP A 48 1.63 -7.60 -3.72
C ASP A 48 0.20 -7.88 -4.21
N ASP A 49 -0.28 -9.12 -4.14
CA ASP A 49 -1.66 -9.44 -4.55
C ASP A 49 -2.69 -8.80 -3.63
N ASN A 50 -2.43 -8.78 -2.32
CA ASN A 50 -3.31 -8.12 -1.35
C ASN A 50 -3.26 -6.60 -1.50
N ILE A 51 -2.08 -6.02 -1.73
CA ILE A 51 -1.93 -4.59 -2.02
C ILE A 51 -2.71 -4.22 -3.28
N ARG A 52 -2.60 -5.02 -4.34
CA ARG A 52 -3.35 -4.84 -5.58
C ARG A 52 -4.86 -4.93 -5.34
N LYS A 53 -5.34 -6.01 -4.71
CA LYS A 53 -6.76 -6.19 -4.37
C LYS A 53 -7.30 -5.01 -3.57
N PHE A 54 -6.56 -4.54 -2.57
CA PHE A 54 -6.93 -3.36 -1.81
C PHE A 54 -7.04 -2.13 -2.72
N SER A 55 -6.03 -1.87 -3.56
CA SER A 55 -6.01 -0.70 -4.45
C SER A 55 -7.11 -0.71 -5.52
N GLU A 56 -7.52 -1.88 -6.00
CA GLU A 56 -8.56 -2.02 -7.04
C GLU A 56 -9.98 -1.91 -6.47
N ASN A 57 -10.18 -2.25 -5.19
CA ASN A 57 -11.51 -2.36 -4.58
C ASN A 57 -11.78 -1.33 -3.47
N THR A 58 -10.87 -0.37 -3.27
CA THR A 58 -11.01 0.65 -2.22
C THR A 58 -11.16 2.03 -2.82
N GLU A 59 -12.31 2.65 -2.58
CA GLU A 59 -12.54 4.06 -2.85
C GLU A 59 -12.00 4.92 -1.71
N ILE A 60 -11.40 6.07 -2.03
CA ILE A 60 -10.83 7.01 -1.06
C ILE A 60 -11.55 8.34 -1.20
N ASP A 61 -12.34 8.69 -0.19
CA ASP A 61 -13.31 9.78 -0.24
C ASP A 61 -12.63 11.16 -0.12
N SER A 62 -11.56 11.24 0.68
CA SER A 62 -10.77 12.46 0.85
C SER A 62 -9.81 12.77 -0.31
N LEU A 63 -9.78 11.92 -1.34
CA LEU A 63 -8.87 12.09 -2.47
C LEU A 63 -9.33 13.23 -3.40
N VAL A 64 -8.67 14.37 -3.32
CA VAL A 64 -8.92 15.50 -4.23
C VAL A 64 -7.86 15.54 -5.34
N ILE A 65 -8.33 15.48 -6.59
CA ILE A 65 -7.51 15.62 -7.79
C ILE A 65 -7.80 16.99 -8.41
N ASP A 66 -6.80 17.89 -8.37
CA ASP A 66 -6.85 19.14 -9.11
C ASP A 66 -6.58 18.84 -10.59
N SER A 67 -7.65 18.99 -11.39
CA SER A 67 -7.73 18.63 -12.80
C SER A 67 -7.58 19.84 -13.75
N GLU A 68 -7.36 21.06 -13.24
CA GLU A 68 -7.41 22.29 -14.04
C GLU A 68 -6.19 22.52 -14.96
N LYS A 69 -5.21 21.60 -14.99
CA LYS A 69 -3.93 21.76 -15.72
C LYS A 69 -3.54 20.49 -16.47
N PRO A 70 -2.66 20.56 -17.50
CA PRO A 70 -2.10 19.37 -18.15
C PRO A 70 -1.32 18.44 -17.20
N ILE A 71 -1.10 18.89 -15.96
CA ILE A 71 -0.53 18.12 -14.87
C ILE A 71 -1.59 18.05 -13.78
N LYS A 72 -2.17 16.86 -13.59
CA LYS A 72 -3.07 16.57 -12.47
C LYS A 72 -2.26 16.56 -11.18
N LYS A 73 -2.83 17.13 -10.11
CA LYS A 73 -2.15 17.19 -8.81
C LYS A 73 -3.00 16.55 -7.72
N ILE A 74 -2.33 15.79 -6.86
CA ILE A 74 -2.90 15.25 -5.63
C ILE A 74 -2.16 15.87 -4.46
N THR A 75 -2.90 16.52 -3.56
CA THR A 75 -2.33 17.06 -2.32
C THR A 75 -2.51 16.03 -1.21
N ILE A 76 -1.41 15.64 -0.59
CA ILE A 76 -1.40 14.68 0.50
C ILE A 76 -1.47 15.44 1.82
N ASN A 77 -2.50 15.16 2.62
CA ASN A 77 -2.64 15.63 4.00
C ASN A 77 -2.68 14.41 4.94
N GLN A 78 -2.73 14.67 6.26
CA GLN A 78 -2.74 13.58 7.24
C GLN A 78 -4.07 12.81 7.20
N GLU A 79 -5.17 13.50 6.95
CA GLU A 79 -6.51 12.91 6.81
C GLU A 79 -6.56 11.82 5.73
N LEU A 80 -6.01 12.10 4.54
CA LEU A 80 -5.91 11.13 3.44
C LEU A 80 -5.07 9.91 3.83
N ILE A 81 -3.95 10.13 4.53
CA ILE A 81 -3.10 9.03 5.00
C ILE A 81 -3.87 8.18 6.01
N ASP A 82 -4.53 8.81 6.98
CA ASP A 82 -5.28 8.13 8.03
C ASP A 82 -6.47 7.34 7.45
N GLU A 83 -7.17 7.89 6.45
CA GLU A 83 -8.25 7.20 5.75
C GLU A 83 -7.74 5.93 5.05
N ILE A 84 -6.67 6.06 4.23
CA ILE A 84 -6.06 4.92 3.53
C ILE A 84 -5.65 3.84 4.54
N LEU A 85 -4.97 4.24 5.62
CA LEU A 85 -4.50 3.30 6.64
C LEU A 85 -5.64 2.63 7.42
N ASN A 86 -6.73 3.36 7.69
CA ASN A 86 -7.90 2.80 8.35
C ASN A 86 -8.62 1.79 7.44
N LYS A 87 -8.85 2.13 6.17
CA LYS A 87 -9.44 1.20 5.19
C LYS A 87 -8.54 -0.02 4.96
N PHE A 88 -7.22 0.18 4.88
CA PHE A 88 -6.26 -0.92 4.76
C PHE A 88 -6.26 -1.83 5.98
N SER A 89 -6.39 -1.27 7.18
CA SER A 89 -6.52 -2.04 8.42
C SER A 89 -7.69 -3.01 8.37
N GLN A 90 -8.87 -2.50 8.03
CA GLN A 90 -10.10 -3.28 7.92
C GLN A 90 -10.01 -4.37 6.84
N PHE A 91 -9.31 -4.06 5.74
CA PHE A 91 -9.04 -5.03 4.68
C PHE A 91 -8.15 -6.18 5.16
N ILE A 92 -7.01 -5.86 5.79
CA ILE A 92 -6.07 -6.89 6.28
C ILE A 92 -6.68 -7.73 7.40
N GLU A 93 -7.46 -7.13 8.30
CA GLU A 93 -8.17 -7.87 9.37
C GLU A 93 -9.02 -9.03 8.80
N LYS A 94 -9.59 -8.84 7.61
CA LYS A 94 -10.35 -9.87 6.88
C LYS A 94 -9.45 -10.79 6.05
N GLU A 95 -8.47 -10.26 5.33
CA GLU A 95 -7.61 -11.08 4.45
C GLU A 95 -6.65 -12.00 5.21
N VAL A 96 -6.25 -11.62 6.43
CA VAL A 96 -5.24 -12.38 7.16
C VAL A 96 -5.69 -13.81 7.47
N VAL A 97 -6.99 -14.06 7.63
CA VAL A 97 -7.50 -15.43 7.84
C VAL A 97 -7.37 -16.33 6.61
N ASN A 98 -7.33 -15.76 5.41
CA ASN A 98 -7.07 -16.51 4.17
C ASN A 98 -5.62 -17.01 4.15
N THR A 99 -4.72 -16.28 4.81
CA THR A 99 -3.28 -16.62 4.88
C THR A 99 -2.98 -17.66 5.97
N TYR A 100 -3.78 -17.72 7.03
CA TYR A 100 -3.50 -18.56 8.20
C TYR A 100 -3.82 -20.07 8.05
N ASN A 101 -4.49 -20.49 6.98
CA ASN A 101 -4.93 -21.87 6.76
C ASN A 101 -5.62 -22.51 8.00
N LEU A 102 -6.54 -21.77 8.62
CA LEU A 102 -7.24 -22.17 9.84
C LEU A 102 -8.61 -22.80 9.56
N ASP A 103 -9.11 -23.58 10.53
CA ASP A 103 -10.50 -24.04 10.57
C ASP A 103 -11.50 -22.87 10.60
N ALA A 104 -12.67 -23.05 9.97
CA ALA A 104 -13.66 -22.00 9.78
C ALA A 104 -14.13 -21.31 11.07
N SER A 105 -14.33 -22.07 12.15
CA SER A 105 -14.74 -21.54 13.46
C SER A 105 -13.68 -20.66 14.12
N ILE A 106 -12.40 -20.97 13.90
CA ILE A 106 -11.28 -20.19 14.42
C ILE A 106 -11.09 -18.92 13.57
N LYS A 107 -11.34 -18.98 12.26
CA LYS A 107 -11.30 -17.81 11.37
C LYS A 107 -12.29 -16.74 11.83
N GLU A 108 -13.56 -17.10 12.07
CA GLU A 108 -14.58 -16.15 12.53
C GLU A 108 -14.20 -15.50 13.87
N THR A 109 -13.64 -16.29 14.79
CA THR A 109 -13.18 -15.80 16.10
C THR A 109 -12.03 -14.79 15.96
N ILE A 110 -11.08 -15.03 15.04
CA ILE A 110 -9.96 -14.12 14.80
C ILE A 110 -10.46 -12.82 14.16
N ILE A 111 -11.27 -12.88 13.09
CA ILE A 111 -11.81 -11.69 12.40
C ILE A 111 -12.59 -10.81 13.37
N GLY A 112 -13.39 -11.41 14.26
CA GLY A 112 -14.23 -10.65 15.19
C GLY A 112 -13.47 -10.01 16.35
N SER A 113 -12.23 -10.43 16.61
CA SER A 113 -11.48 -10.01 17.81
C SER A 113 -10.20 -9.23 17.50
N ASN A 114 -9.55 -9.48 16.37
CA ASN A 114 -8.32 -8.80 16.00
C ASN A 114 -8.62 -7.34 15.64
N LYS A 115 -7.74 -6.45 16.10
CA LYS A 115 -7.75 -5.06 15.68
C LYS A 115 -6.33 -4.62 15.36
N LEU A 116 -6.14 -4.19 14.12
CA LEU A 116 -4.92 -3.61 13.64
C LEU A 116 -5.08 -2.10 13.68
N VAL A 117 -4.00 -1.38 13.99
CA VAL A 117 -3.98 0.07 13.89
C VAL A 117 -2.65 0.46 13.26
N PHE A 118 -2.72 0.97 12.04
CA PHE A 118 -1.58 1.51 11.33
C PHE A 118 -1.46 3.00 11.63
N GLN A 119 -0.22 3.44 11.88
CA GLN A 119 0.08 4.84 12.14
C GLN A 119 1.25 5.29 11.27
N ALA A 120 1.09 6.43 10.59
CA ALA A 120 2.17 7.03 9.81
C ALA A 120 2.17 8.54 9.98
N ASN A 121 3.37 9.09 10.12
CA ASN A 121 3.55 10.54 10.20
C ASN A 121 3.76 11.12 8.81
N ILE A 122 2.96 12.12 8.43
CA ILE A 122 3.11 12.84 7.16
C ILE A 122 4.51 13.41 6.91
N LYS A 123 5.30 13.71 7.96
CA LYS A 123 6.68 14.17 7.85
C LYS A 123 7.56 13.14 7.11
N GLU A 124 7.43 11.85 7.43
CA GLU A 124 8.16 10.78 6.73
C GLU A 124 7.81 10.77 5.23
N PHE A 125 6.53 11.01 4.91
CA PHE A 125 6.09 11.09 3.53
C PHE A 125 6.66 12.34 2.83
N LYS A 126 6.66 13.51 3.49
CA LYS A 126 7.19 14.77 2.97
C LYS A 126 8.65 14.65 2.53
N ASP A 127 9.47 13.91 3.28
CA ASP A 127 10.91 13.79 3.03
C ASP A 127 11.29 12.78 1.95
N LYS A 128 10.36 11.92 1.51
CA LYS A 128 10.59 10.97 0.42
C LYS A 128 10.33 11.60 -0.95
N SER A 129 11.17 11.30 -1.93
CA SER A 129 10.93 11.64 -3.34
C SER A 129 10.79 10.38 -4.17
N PHE A 130 9.97 10.43 -5.21
CA PHE A 130 9.87 9.34 -6.17
C PHE A 130 9.51 9.88 -7.55
N ARG A 131 9.84 9.08 -8.57
CA ARG A 131 9.41 9.27 -9.95
C ARG A 131 9.13 7.89 -10.53
N LEU A 132 7.93 7.72 -11.06
CA LEU A 132 7.46 6.52 -11.71
C LEU A 132 6.97 6.89 -13.10
N THR A 133 7.30 6.06 -14.08
CA THR A 133 6.77 6.15 -15.44
C THR A 133 5.99 4.88 -15.72
N ILE A 134 4.72 5.02 -16.05
CA ILE A 134 3.81 3.92 -16.38
C ILE A 134 3.43 4.08 -17.85
N VAL A 135 3.66 3.05 -18.66
CA VAL A 135 3.21 3.04 -20.05
C VAL A 135 1.71 2.71 -20.06
N VAL A 136 0.94 3.49 -20.80
CA VAL A 136 -0.52 3.32 -20.92
C VAL A 136 -0.86 3.23 -22.40
N GLY A 137 -1.50 2.14 -22.81
CA GLY A 137 -2.02 1.98 -24.16
C GLY A 137 -3.52 2.27 -24.18
N VAL A 138 -3.96 3.16 -25.06
CA VAL A 138 -5.39 3.40 -25.33
C VAL A 138 -5.59 3.41 -26.83
N ASN A 139 -6.39 2.48 -27.36
CA ASN A 139 -6.82 2.46 -28.77
C ASN A 139 -5.67 2.63 -29.80
N ASN A 140 -4.63 1.81 -29.73
CA ASN A 140 -3.42 1.83 -30.58
C ASN A 140 -2.46 3.02 -30.41
N ASP A 141 -2.82 4.03 -29.61
CA ASP A 141 -1.89 5.09 -29.21
C ASP A 141 -1.16 4.70 -27.92
N LEU A 142 0.17 4.82 -27.96
CA LEU A 142 1.01 4.62 -26.79
C LEU A 142 1.26 5.96 -26.09
N GLY A 143 0.83 6.03 -24.84
CA GLY A 143 1.14 7.13 -23.93
C GLY A 143 1.97 6.65 -22.75
N TYR A 144 2.42 7.60 -21.93
CA TYR A 144 2.94 7.29 -20.61
C TYR A 144 2.46 8.32 -19.58
N LEU A 145 2.16 7.81 -18.39
CA LEU A 145 1.93 8.58 -17.19
C LEU A 145 3.25 8.73 -16.45
N GLN A 146 3.62 9.98 -16.19
CA GLN A 146 4.72 10.28 -15.28
C GLN A 146 4.14 10.74 -13.94
N ILE A 147 4.32 9.92 -12.91
CA ILE A 147 3.89 10.21 -11.54
C ILE A 147 5.14 10.59 -10.74
N SER A 148 5.11 11.74 -10.07
CA SER A 148 6.29 12.20 -9.34
C SER A 148 5.97 13.05 -8.12
N LYS A 149 6.81 12.92 -7.10
CA LYS A 149 6.80 13.73 -5.88
C LYS A 149 8.22 14.19 -5.58
N ARG A 150 8.38 15.48 -5.28
CA ARG A 150 9.66 16.06 -4.87
C ARG A 150 9.87 15.92 -3.36
N LYS A 151 11.13 15.83 -2.93
CA LYS A 151 11.49 15.90 -1.51
C LYS A 151 11.03 17.26 -0.94
N GLY A 152 10.49 17.25 0.27
CA GLY A 152 9.93 18.44 0.92
C GLY A 152 8.53 18.85 0.45
N SER A 153 7.99 18.21 -0.59
CA SER A 153 6.64 18.48 -1.11
C SER A 153 5.66 17.42 -0.62
N LEU A 154 4.40 17.80 -0.42
CA LEU A 154 3.27 16.90 -0.18
C LEU A 154 2.36 16.77 -1.40
N THR A 155 2.84 17.18 -2.57
CA THR A 155 2.08 17.14 -3.82
C THR A 155 2.63 16.06 -4.73
N ILE A 156 1.75 15.17 -5.18
CA ILE A 156 2.03 14.22 -6.26
C ILE A 156 1.57 14.88 -7.56
N ASN A 157 2.45 14.91 -8.55
CA ASN A 157 2.16 15.40 -9.89
C ASN A 157 2.01 14.20 -10.82
N ILE A 158 0.91 14.18 -11.57
CA ILE A 158 0.62 13.19 -12.61
C ILE A 158 0.60 13.93 -13.93
N LYS A 159 1.52 13.58 -14.82
CA LYS A 159 1.62 14.17 -16.17
C LYS A 159 1.34 13.10 -17.20
N GLU A 160 0.35 13.34 -18.05
CA GLU A 160 0.06 12.56 -19.25
C GLU A 160 0.97 13.05 -20.39
N ASN A 161 1.62 12.14 -21.09
CA ASN A 161 2.42 12.45 -22.27
C ASN A 161 2.16 11.38 -23.34
N ASN A 162 2.16 11.81 -24.60
CA ASN A 162 2.16 10.88 -25.73
C ASN A 162 3.59 10.37 -25.95
N ILE A 163 3.74 9.10 -26.33
CA ILE A 163 5.02 8.61 -26.82
C ILE A 163 5.24 9.27 -28.19
N PRO A 164 6.33 10.03 -28.40
CA PRO A 164 6.60 10.62 -29.69
C PRO A 164 6.71 9.51 -30.74
N GLU A 165 6.04 9.63 -31.88
CA GLU A 165 6.14 8.67 -33.01
C GLU A 165 7.61 8.39 -33.38
N LYS A 166 8.51 9.35 -33.15
CA LYS A 166 9.96 9.25 -33.39
C LYS A 166 10.72 8.29 -32.46
N VAL A 167 10.11 7.76 -31.40
CA VAL A 167 10.72 6.73 -30.54
C VAL A 167 10.60 5.34 -31.17
N PHE A 168 9.69 5.14 -32.13
CA PHE A 168 9.84 4.11 -33.13
C PHE A 168 10.97 4.51 -34.08
N VAL A 169 12.21 4.39 -33.61
CA VAL A 169 13.33 4.17 -34.52
C VAL A 169 12.93 2.93 -35.29
N LYS A 170 12.57 3.11 -36.58
CA LYS A 170 12.53 2.02 -37.54
C LYS A 170 13.75 1.18 -37.27
N TYR A 171 13.58 -0.04 -36.76
CA TYR A 171 14.58 -1.06 -36.99
C TYR A 171 14.87 -0.99 -38.49
N PRO A 172 16.14 -0.88 -38.92
CA PRO A 172 16.39 -0.99 -40.33
C PRO A 172 15.80 -2.33 -40.76
N GLU A 173 14.89 -2.30 -41.72
CA GLU A 173 14.55 -3.49 -42.49
C GLU A 173 15.87 -3.95 -43.12
N THR A 174 16.56 -4.85 -42.45
CA THR A 174 17.67 -5.59 -43.02
C THR A 174 17.08 -6.92 -43.50
N PHE A 175 16.81 -6.92 -44.81
CA PHE A 175 16.78 -8.00 -45.81
C PHE A 175 16.72 -9.45 -45.32
#